data_AF-A0A3C0HN28-F1
#
_entry.id   AF-A0A3C0HN28-F1
#
_cell.length_a   1.000
_cell.length_b   1.000
_cell.length_c   1.000
_cell.angle_alpha   90.00
_cell.angle_beta   90.00
_cell.angle_gamma   90.00
#
_symmetry.space_group_name_H-M   'P 1'
#
loop_
_entity.id
_entity.type
_entity.pdbx_description
1 polymer ?
#
loop_
_entity_poly.entity_id
_entity_poly.type
_entity_poly.pdbx_seq_one_letter_code
_entity_poly.pdbx_strand_id
1 'polypeptide(L)' 'PGPHFCLGAHLARRQINVLYKELLSQMPDIHAVGEPDRLRSSFINGVKHLECAW' A
#
# COMPACT_ATOMS: atom_id res chain seq x y z
N PRO A 1 0.31 -18.11 -14.80
CA PRO A 1 -0.19 -18.40 -13.45
C PRO A 1 0.00 -19.89 -13.12
N GLY A 2 0.63 -20.21 -12.00
CA GLY A 2 0.80 -21.60 -11.53
C GLY A 2 -0.33 -22.04 -10.59
N PRO A 3 -0.31 -23.30 -10.11
CA PRO A 3 -1.35 -23.87 -9.24
C PRO A 3 -1.53 -23.12 -7.91
N HIS A 4 -0.52 -22.36 -7.47
CA HIS A 4 -0.56 -21.53 -6.27
C HIS A 4 -0.67 -20.03 -6.59
N PHE A 5 -1.23 -19.68 -7.74
CA PHE A 5 -1.50 -18.29 -8.05
C PHE A 5 -2.46 -17.71 -6.99
N CYS A 6 -2.12 -16.52 -6.47
CA CYS A 6 -2.89 -15.90 -5.40
C CYS A 6 -4.35 -15.69 -5.83
N LEU A 7 -5.25 -16.42 -5.17
CA LEU A 7 -6.69 -16.32 -5.40
C LEU A 7 -7.20 -14.89 -5.17
N GLY A 8 -6.59 -14.17 -4.22
CA GLY A 8 -6.91 -12.79 -3.90
C GLY A 8 -6.29 -11.75 -4.83
N ALA A 9 -5.50 -12.11 -5.84
CA ALA A 9 -4.73 -11.14 -6.63
C ALA A 9 -5.61 -10.08 -7.32
N HIS A 10 -6.81 -10.46 -7.76
CA HIS A 10 -7.74 -9.50 -8.36
C HIS A 10 -8.40 -8.61 -7.31
N LEU A 11 -8.80 -9.18 -6.16
CA LEU A 11 -9.37 -8.40 -5.06
C LEU A 11 -8.38 -7.37 -4.52
N ALA A 12 -7.15 -7.79 -4.23
CA ALA A 12 -6.10 -6.90 -3.72
C ALA A 12 -5.84 -5.70 -4.66
N ARG A 13 -5.79 -5.94 -5.97
CA ARG A 13 -5.66 -4.87 -6.97
C ARG A 13 -6.85 -3.91 -6.94
N ARG A 14 -8.08 -4.43 -6.83
CA ARG A 14 -9.27 -3.58 -6.73
C ARG A 14 -9.27 -2.75 -5.45
N GLN A 15 -8.90 -3.35 -4.32
CA GLN A 15 -8.80 -2.64 -3.04
C GLN A 15 -7.79 -1.51 -3.09
N ILE A 16 -6.57 -1.77 -3.57
CA ILE A 16 -5.51 -0.76 -3.70
C ILE A 16 -5.95 0.39 -4.62
N ASN A 17 -6.56 0.08 -5.76
CA ASN A 17 -7.01 1.10 -6.70
C ASN A 17 -8.10 2.00 -6.09
N VAL A 18 -9.06 1.43 -5.38
CA VAL A 18 -10.12 2.21 -4.72
C VAL A 18 -9.53 3.05 -3.59
N LEU A 19 -8.67 2.46 -2.76
CA LEU A 19 -8.00 3.17 -1.67
C LEU A 19 -7.26 4.42 -2.16
N TYR A 20 -6.38 4.27 -3.16
CA TYR A 20 -5.62 5.41 -3.68
C TYR A 20 -6.50 6.43 -4.39
N LYS A 21 -7.53 5.99 -5.12
CA LYS A 21 -8.46 6.92 -5.77
C LYS A 21 -9.14 7.83 -4.75
N GLU A 22 -9.71 7.26 -3.70
CA GLU A 22 -10.45 8.03 -2.70
C GLU A 22 -9.51 8.87 -1.85
N LEU A 23 -8.35 8.32 -1.45
CA LEU A 23 -7.33 9.05 -0.68
C LEU A 23 -6.83 10.29 -1.43
N LEU A 24 -6.39 10.12 -2.67
CA LEU A 24 -5.83 11.22 -3.47
C LEU A 24 -6.91 12.20 -3.93
N SER A 25 -8.18 11.80 -3.97
CA SER A 25 -9.28 12.72 -4.23
C SER A 25 -9.59 13.62 -3.02
N GLN A 26 -9.45 13.11 -1.79
CA GLN A 26 -9.75 13.87 -0.58
C GLN A 26 -8.54 14.66 -0.05
N MET A 27 -7.33 14.16 -0.31
CA MET A 27 -6.07 14.69 0.21
C MET A 27 -5.07 14.79 -0.96
N PRO A 28 -5.27 15.71 -1.92
CA PRO A 28 -4.50 15.74 -3.16
C PRO A 28 -3.01 16.07 -2.95
N ASP A 29 -2.69 16.80 -1.87
CA ASP A 29 -1.33 17.24 -1.55
C ASP A 29 -0.62 16.30 -0.55
N ILE A 30 -1.20 15.12 -0.29
CA ILE A 30 -0.60 14.14 0.61
C ILE A 30 0.77 13.69 0.09
N HIS A 31 1.79 13.79 0.93
CA HIS A 31 3.15 13.38 0.62
C HIS A 31 3.86 12.82 1.85
N ALA A 32 4.83 11.93 1.61
CA ALA A 32 5.71 11.43 2.65
C ALA A 32 6.64 12.54 3.12
N VAL A 33 6.80 12.68 4.44
CA VAL A 33 7.69 13.68 5.06
C VAL A 33 9.10 13.15 5.35
N GLY A 34 9.35 11.87 5.06
CA GLY A 34 10.63 11.21 5.27
C GLY A 34 10.64 9.78 4.75
N GLU A 35 11.75 9.08 5.02
CA GLU A 35 11.91 7.68 4.65
C GLU A 35 10.99 6.75 5.47
N PRO A 36 10.44 5.68 4.88
CA PRO A 36 9.58 4.74 5.58
C PRO A 36 10.34 3.84 6.56
N ASP A 37 9.77 3.64 7.75
CA ASP A 37 10.21 2.59 8.65
C ASP A 37 9.82 1.22 8.08
N ARG A 38 10.81 0.38 7.77
CA ARG A 38 10.57 -0.95 7.21
C ARG A 38 10.03 -1.91 8.27
N LEU A 39 9.08 -2.75 7.88
CA LEU A 39 8.62 -3.85 8.71
C LEU A 39 9.76 -4.86 8.88
N ARG A 40 10.20 -5.10 10.13
CA ARG A 40 11.19 -6.13 10.44
C ARG A 40 10.55 -7.52 10.30
N SER A 41 10.69 -8.11 9.12
CA SER A 41 10.11 -9.40 8.78
C SER A 41 10.95 -10.08 7.69
N SER A 42 11.17 -11.39 7.82
CA SER A 42 11.85 -12.21 6.81
C SER A 42 10.90 -12.78 5.74
N PHE A 43 9.59 -12.57 5.88
CA PHE A 43 8.56 -13.17 5.02
C PHE A 43 7.72 -12.14 4.27
N ILE A 44 7.30 -11.08 4.99
CA ILE A 44 6.52 -9.95 4.47
C ILE A 44 7.44 -8.78 4.18
N ASN A 45 7.39 -8.27 2.95
CA ASN A 45 8.02 -7.02 2.55
C ASN A 45 7.04 -5.86 2.80
N GLY A 46 7.16 -5.17 3.93
CA GLY A 46 6.20 -4.14 4.34
C GLY A 46 6.83 -2.86 4.86
N VAL A 47 6.02 -1.80 4.91
CA VAL A 47 6.30 -0.55 5.63
C VAL A 47 5.54 -0.61 6.95
N LYS A 48 6.24 -0.37 8.07
CA LYS A 48 5.67 -0.39 9.42
C LYS A 48 5.07 0.98 9.77
N HIS A 49 5.79 2.06 9.48
CA HIS A 49 5.32 3.43 9.62
C HIS A 49 5.81 4.28 8.45
N LEU A 50 4.98 5.23 8.04
CA LEU A 50 5.32 6.27 7.08
C LEU A 50 4.58 7.54 7.54
N GLU A 51 5.34 8.55 7.92
CA GLU A 51 4.77 9.85 8.27
C GLU A 51 4.42 10.62 7.00
N CYS A 52 3.23 11.24 6.99
CA CYS A 52 2.72 12.00 5.86
C CYS A 52 2.17 13.35 6.34
N ALA A 53 2.24 14.34 5.46
CA ALA A 53 1.54 15.62 5.56
C ALA A 53 0.67 15.79 4.31
N TRP A 54 -0.38 16.62 4.36
CA TRP A 54 -1.34 16.86 3.29
C TRP A 54 -1.99 18.23 3.40
#